data_AF-A0A956JRB9-F1
#
_entry.id   AF-A0A956JRB9-F1
#
_cell.length_a   1.000
_cell.length_b   1.000
_cell.length_c   1.000
_cell.angle_alpha   90.00
_cell.angle_beta   90.00
_cell.angle_gamma   90.00
#
_symmetry.space_group_name_H-M   'P 1'
#
loop_
_entity.id
_entity.type
_entity.pdbx_description
1 polymer ?
#
loop_
_entity_poly.entity_id
_entity_poly.type
_entity_poly.pdbx_seq_one_letter_code
_entity_poly.pdbx_strand_id
1 'polypeptide(L)'
;MYRKEVNEQSPLRILEGSIHGGLGAGNLGILAARAGVGKTACLVQIGLDDLMRERPVLHLALKQTVEHVQSWYDSLFEDLALRTDLAERERVHTIVLKHRMISAFGESELAPNKLAKTGEMLREHLGFKPAAILVDGHNWEARSAVENAAIVGAFKAYAEQVGAELWMTAQTHRRMTGEHPMRLPHPISSIAELVDVCLFLEPHEDVITVRLLKDHDNETPADTKLRLHADTLRLTAEGDEHGTPRMHASAYTLLSGGAKGSEACFGVLAERYGLTEETFTFSGRSVERTRGLIELTDAELKRGAVSEVYLQQHMHRTYPDTRLFRRMLQTIWHQVNTAGEVFTVGLILDDNTVKGGTGWAAMLGRHWNKPVHVFDQEKRQWFRWRHDGWVAEDAPIIRSRRFCGTGTRLLSEAGKQAIEALYERSFGPSPLHVVGS
;
A
#
# COMPACT_ATOMS: atom_id res chain seq x y z
N MET A 1 1.43 25.89 -12.54
CA MET A 1 2.13 25.42 -13.75
C MET A 1 1.20 24.66 -14.68
N TYR A 2 1.43 24.72 -15.99
CA TYR A 2 0.72 23.88 -16.96
C TYR A 2 1.30 22.46 -16.97
N ARG A 3 0.48 21.46 -17.34
CA ARG A 3 0.87 20.04 -17.37
C ARG A 3 2.21 19.75 -18.06
N LYS A 4 2.54 20.47 -19.13
CA LYS A 4 3.82 20.30 -19.85
C LYS A 4 5.02 20.68 -18.97
N GLU A 5 4.91 21.76 -18.22
CA GLU A 5 5.96 22.26 -17.31
C GLU A 5 6.16 21.28 -16.14
N VAL A 6 5.07 20.73 -15.60
CA VAL A 6 5.10 19.70 -14.55
C VAL A 6 5.83 18.43 -15.02
N ASN A 7 5.61 18.01 -16.27
CA ASN A 7 6.30 16.87 -16.86
C ASN A 7 7.81 17.08 -17.01
N GLU A 8 8.26 18.30 -17.29
CA GLU A 8 9.68 18.63 -17.44
C GLU A 8 10.42 18.62 -16.10
N GLN A 9 9.70 18.80 -14.99
CA GLN A 9 10.21 18.77 -13.62
C GLN A 9 10.05 17.40 -12.94
N SER A 10 9.56 16.39 -13.66
CA SER A 10 9.33 15.05 -13.11
C SER A 10 10.65 14.43 -12.61
N PRO A 11 10.67 13.80 -11.41
CA PRO A 11 11.77 12.98 -10.92
C PRO A 11 12.33 11.98 -11.90
N LEU A 12 11.46 11.44 -12.74
CA LEU A 12 11.81 10.46 -13.74
C LEU A 12 12.58 11.06 -14.91
N ARG A 13 12.72 12.39 -15.03
CA ARG A 13 13.65 13.02 -15.98
C ARG A 13 15.11 12.78 -15.62
N ILE A 14 15.43 12.75 -14.33
CA ILE A 14 16.77 12.37 -13.87
C ILE A 14 17.02 10.91 -14.23
N LEU A 15 15.99 10.07 -14.09
CA LEU A 15 16.06 8.67 -14.48
C LEU A 15 16.25 8.52 -16.00
N GLU A 16 15.39 9.13 -16.82
CA GLU A 16 15.45 9.12 -18.29
C GLU A 16 16.80 9.62 -18.82
N GLY A 17 17.35 10.69 -18.22
CA GLY A 17 18.67 11.19 -18.54
C GLY A 17 19.79 10.22 -18.14
N SER A 18 19.58 9.40 -17.12
CA SER A 18 20.53 8.37 -16.67
C SER A 18 20.43 7.06 -17.47
N ILE A 19 19.29 6.78 -18.11
CA ILE A 19 19.06 5.60 -18.98
C ILE A 19 19.10 5.95 -20.48
N HIS A 20 19.90 6.97 -20.84
CA HIS A 20 20.18 7.37 -22.23
C HIS A 20 18.95 7.54 -23.15
N GLY A 21 17.84 8.08 -22.63
CA GLY A 21 16.65 8.41 -23.43
C GLY A 21 15.40 7.58 -23.12
N GLY A 22 15.43 6.75 -22.08
CA GLY A 22 14.25 6.03 -21.58
C GLY A 22 14.37 4.51 -21.72
N LEU A 23 13.29 3.80 -21.38
CA LEU A 23 13.23 2.35 -21.64
C LEU A 23 13.10 2.06 -23.13
N GLY A 24 12.23 2.78 -23.85
CA GLY A 24 12.00 2.58 -25.28
C GLY A 24 11.00 1.45 -25.60
N ALA A 25 10.25 1.62 -26.68
CA ALA A 25 9.21 0.67 -27.09
C ALA A 25 9.80 -0.72 -27.38
N GLY A 26 9.12 -1.78 -26.89
CA GLY A 26 9.56 -3.17 -27.00
C GLY A 26 10.55 -3.63 -25.95
N ASN A 27 11.11 -2.71 -25.16
CA ASN A 27 12.08 -3.04 -24.12
C ASN A 27 11.41 -3.36 -22.77
N LEU A 28 12.10 -4.16 -21.98
CA LEU A 28 11.73 -4.63 -20.66
C LEU A 28 12.53 -3.90 -19.57
N GLY A 29 11.80 -3.14 -18.76
CA GLY A 29 12.26 -2.55 -17.51
C GLY A 29 11.84 -3.40 -16.32
N ILE A 30 12.78 -3.66 -15.40
CA ILE A 30 12.52 -4.37 -14.15
C ILE A 30 12.72 -3.43 -12.97
N LEU A 31 11.71 -3.35 -12.10
CA LEU A 31 11.80 -2.69 -10.81
C LEU A 31 11.95 -3.73 -9.69
N ALA A 32 13.18 -3.92 -9.23
CA ALA A 32 13.55 -4.89 -8.21
C ALA A 32 13.64 -4.24 -6.83
N ALA A 33 13.08 -4.88 -5.81
CA ALA A 33 13.25 -4.46 -4.42
C ALA A 33 12.81 -5.53 -3.42
N ARG A 34 13.25 -5.37 -2.17
CA ARG A 34 12.76 -6.19 -1.05
C ARG A 34 11.26 -5.95 -0.80
N ALA A 35 10.64 -6.84 -0.03
CA ALA A 35 9.23 -6.69 0.37
C ALA A 35 9.02 -5.36 1.12
N GLY A 36 7.93 -4.66 0.85
CA GLY A 36 7.54 -3.43 1.57
C GLY A 36 8.27 -2.15 1.16
N VAL A 37 9.27 -2.20 0.27
CA VAL A 37 10.07 -1.00 -0.13
C VAL A 37 9.30 -0.03 -1.04
N GLY A 38 8.14 -0.39 -1.60
CA GLY A 38 7.35 0.54 -2.44
C GLY A 38 7.46 0.33 -3.95
N LYS A 39 7.76 -0.89 -4.41
CA LYS A 39 7.78 -1.24 -5.85
C LYS A 39 6.53 -0.79 -6.60
N THR A 40 5.34 -1.14 -6.09
CA THR A 40 4.05 -0.74 -6.68
C THR A 40 3.97 0.76 -6.86
N ALA A 41 4.33 1.54 -5.84
CA ALA A 41 4.19 2.98 -5.88
C ALA A 41 5.21 3.64 -6.85
N CYS A 42 6.43 3.11 -6.96
CA CYS A 42 7.39 3.58 -7.96
C CYS A 42 6.96 3.19 -9.39
N LEU A 43 6.42 1.99 -9.58
CA LEU A 43 5.84 1.56 -10.85
C LEU A 43 4.65 2.45 -11.25
N VAL A 44 3.79 2.82 -10.30
CA VAL A 44 2.68 3.75 -10.52
C VAL A 44 3.19 5.14 -10.90
N GLN A 45 4.29 5.62 -10.33
CA GLN A 45 4.90 6.90 -10.75
C GLN A 45 5.36 6.87 -12.20
N ILE A 46 6.01 5.78 -12.65
CA ILE A 46 6.37 5.59 -14.06
C ILE A 46 5.12 5.68 -14.93
N GLY A 47 4.05 4.99 -14.54
CA GLY A 47 2.78 5.08 -15.24
C GLY A 47 2.16 6.46 -15.23
N LEU A 48 2.19 7.17 -14.11
CA LEU A 48 1.61 8.50 -13.97
C LEU A 48 2.34 9.51 -14.85
N ASP A 49 3.66 9.41 -14.93
CA ASP A 49 4.52 10.24 -15.77
C ASP A 49 4.19 10.07 -17.26
N ASP A 50 3.94 8.84 -17.72
CA ASP A 50 3.43 8.58 -19.07
C ASP A 50 2.00 9.12 -19.28
N LEU A 51 1.10 8.93 -18.31
CA LEU A 51 -0.27 9.45 -18.40
C LEU A 51 -0.31 10.98 -18.48
N MET A 52 0.58 11.66 -17.77
CA MET A 52 0.73 13.11 -17.82
C MET A 52 1.26 13.59 -19.19
N ARG A 53 1.89 12.72 -19.98
CA ARG A 53 2.27 12.94 -21.39
C ARG A 53 1.21 12.51 -22.40
N GLU A 54 0.02 12.12 -21.94
CA GLU A 54 -1.05 11.52 -22.76
C GLU A 54 -0.62 10.21 -23.45
N ARG A 55 0.37 9.51 -22.89
CA ARG A 55 0.74 8.16 -23.32
C ARG A 55 -0.19 7.17 -22.61
N PRO A 56 -0.98 6.35 -23.33
CA PRO A 56 -1.89 5.41 -22.68
C PRO A 56 -1.15 4.32 -21.90
N VAL A 57 -1.59 4.05 -20.68
CA VAL A 57 -0.95 3.07 -19.77
C VAL A 57 -1.92 1.95 -19.44
N LEU A 58 -1.47 0.70 -19.65
CA LEU A 58 -2.14 -0.51 -19.20
C LEU A 58 -1.44 -1.04 -17.94
N HIS A 59 -2.11 -0.99 -16.80
CA HIS A 59 -1.62 -1.53 -15.54
C HIS A 59 -2.27 -2.87 -15.23
N LEU A 60 -1.48 -3.93 -15.15
CA LEU A 60 -1.87 -5.30 -14.84
C LEU A 60 -1.46 -5.61 -13.40
N ALA A 61 -2.43 -5.57 -12.49
CA ALA A 61 -2.21 -5.72 -11.06
C ALA A 61 -2.44 -7.19 -10.65
N LEU A 62 -1.39 -7.89 -10.23
CA LEU A 62 -1.47 -9.28 -9.79
C LEU A 62 -1.58 -9.34 -8.27
N LYS A 63 -2.52 -10.13 -7.75
CA LYS A 63 -2.79 -10.25 -6.30
C LYS A 63 -3.19 -8.94 -5.61
N GLN A 64 -3.62 -7.95 -6.37
CA GLN A 64 -4.11 -6.66 -5.90
C GLN A 64 -5.49 -6.40 -6.52
N THR A 65 -6.28 -5.52 -5.90
CA THR A 65 -7.57 -5.09 -6.46
C THR A 65 -7.40 -3.85 -7.33
N VAL A 66 -8.36 -3.60 -8.21
CA VAL A 66 -8.37 -2.38 -9.06
C VAL A 66 -8.39 -1.13 -8.18
N GLU A 67 -9.20 -1.14 -7.12
CA GLU A 67 -9.37 -0.04 -6.19
C GLU A 67 -8.06 0.28 -5.47
N HIS A 68 -7.28 -0.74 -5.10
CA HIS A 68 -5.97 -0.54 -4.47
C HIS A 68 -5.01 0.21 -5.39
N VAL A 69 -4.89 -0.23 -6.65
CA VAL A 69 -3.99 0.42 -7.63
C VAL A 69 -4.50 1.80 -8.02
N GLN A 70 -5.81 1.96 -8.24
CA GLN A 70 -6.41 3.26 -8.49
C GLN A 70 -6.09 4.25 -7.37
N SER A 71 -6.22 3.82 -6.12
CA SER A 71 -5.92 4.67 -4.97
C SER A 71 -4.47 5.15 -4.94
N TRP A 72 -3.52 4.41 -5.52
CA TRP A 72 -2.13 4.85 -5.66
C TRP A 72 -1.99 5.95 -6.70
N TYR A 73 -2.59 5.77 -7.88
CA TYR A 73 -2.56 6.80 -8.92
C TYR A 73 -3.20 8.10 -8.45
N ASP A 74 -4.38 8.01 -7.83
CA ASP A 74 -5.11 9.18 -7.37
C ASP A 74 -4.29 9.92 -6.30
N SER A 75 -3.72 9.21 -5.31
CA SER A 75 -2.86 9.84 -4.29
C SER A 75 -1.60 10.49 -4.87
N LEU A 76 -0.92 9.86 -5.82
CA LEU A 76 0.28 10.42 -6.44
C LEU A 76 -0.03 11.59 -7.38
N PHE A 77 -1.16 11.55 -8.07
CA PHE A 77 -1.62 12.66 -8.91
C PHE A 77 -1.96 13.89 -8.07
N GLU A 78 -2.72 13.71 -6.98
CA GLU A 78 -3.14 14.83 -6.14
C GLU A 78 -1.96 15.52 -5.47
N ASP A 79 -0.96 14.75 -5.06
CA ASP A 79 0.28 15.31 -4.54
C ASP A 79 1.07 16.09 -5.60
N LEU A 80 1.22 15.52 -6.80
CA LEU A 80 1.88 16.19 -7.92
C LEU A 80 1.19 17.51 -8.26
N ALA A 81 -0.14 17.50 -8.29
CA ALA A 81 -0.95 18.67 -8.60
C ALA A 81 -0.79 19.77 -7.55
N LEU A 82 -0.76 19.42 -6.25
CA LEU A 82 -0.58 20.37 -5.16
C LEU A 82 0.80 21.04 -5.18
N ARG A 83 1.88 20.28 -5.40
CA ARG A 83 3.25 20.81 -5.34
C ARG A 83 3.62 21.71 -6.50
N THR A 84 3.08 21.42 -7.68
CA THR A 84 3.41 22.16 -8.90
C THR A 84 2.40 23.27 -9.22
N ASP A 85 1.44 23.50 -8.31
CA ASP A 85 0.31 24.40 -8.52
C ASP A 85 -0.33 24.14 -9.90
N LEU A 86 -0.67 22.87 -10.16
CA LEU A 86 -1.10 22.41 -11.47
C LEU A 86 -2.41 23.10 -11.88
N ALA A 87 -2.34 23.89 -12.95
CA ALA A 87 -3.51 24.52 -13.53
C ALA A 87 -4.45 23.48 -14.15
N GLU A 88 -5.75 23.75 -14.10
CA GLU A 88 -6.80 22.88 -14.66
C GLU A 88 -6.77 21.43 -14.10
N ARG A 89 -6.47 21.26 -12.81
CA ARG A 89 -6.35 19.96 -12.11
C ARG A 89 -7.45 18.95 -12.48
N GLU A 90 -8.72 19.34 -12.42
CA GLU A 90 -9.86 18.47 -12.76
C GLU A 90 -9.82 17.97 -14.21
N ARG A 91 -9.43 18.85 -15.15
CA ARG A 91 -9.29 18.50 -16.56
C ARG A 91 -8.12 17.55 -16.77
N VAL A 92 -6.98 17.82 -16.14
CA VAL A 92 -5.80 16.95 -16.23
C VAL A 92 -6.09 15.59 -15.61
N HIS A 93 -6.75 15.55 -14.46
CA HIS A 93 -7.17 14.31 -13.80
C HIS A 93 -8.09 13.48 -14.72
N THR A 94 -9.05 14.13 -15.37
CA THR A 94 -9.92 13.47 -16.37
C THR A 94 -9.12 12.89 -17.54
N ILE A 95 -8.08 13.58 -18.00
CA ILE A 95 -7.19 13.07 -19.06
C ILE A 95 -6.41 11.84 -18.57
N VAL A 96 -5.85 11.88 -17.36
CA VAL A 96 -5.16 10.75 -16.73
C VAL A 96 -6.10 9.54 -16.64
N LEU A 97 -7.34 9.73 -16.17
CA LEU A 97 -8.35 8.66 -16.08
C LEU A 97 -8.69 8.05 -17.45
N LYS A 98 -8.80 8.86 -18.50
CA LYS A 98 -9.13 8.39 -19.86
C LYS A 98 -8.02 7.56 -20.50
N HIS A 99 -6.76 7.85 -20.18
CA HIS A 99 -5.60 7.18 -20.77
C HIS A 99 -5.10 5.99 -19.93
N ARG A 100 -5.74 5.68 -18.80
CA ARG A 100 -5.31 4.65 -17.85
C ARG A 100 -6.29 3.49 -17.81
N MET A 101 -5.85 2.30 -18.21
CA MET A 101 -6.60 1.05 -18.02
C MET A 101 -5.95 0.20 -16.91
N ILE A 102 -6.74 -0.24 -15.94
CA ILE A 102 -6.28 -1.13 -14.86
C ILE A 102 -7.01 -2.46 -15.00
N SER A 103 -6.26 -3.56 -15.06
CA SER A 103 -6.80 -4.93 -15.00
C SER A 103 -6.21 -5.65 -13.80
N ALA A 104 -7.07 -6.02 -12.85
CA ALA A 104 -6.67 -6.82 -11.70
C ALA A 104 -6.86 -8.32 -11.98
N PHE A 105 -5.87 -9.11 -11.62
CA PHE A 105 -5.95 -10.56 -11.61
C PHE A 105 -5.78 -11.02 -10.15
N GLY A 106 -6.70 -11.87 -9.68
CA GLY A 106 -6.66 -12.41 -8.33
C GLY A 106 -5.49 -13.38 -8.11
N GLU A 107 -5.76 -14.56 -7.55
CA GLU A 107 -4.71 -15.58 -7.34
C GLU A 107 -4.24 -16.27 -8.64
N SER A 108 -4.94 -16.07 -9.75
CA SER A 108 -4.58 -16.63 -11.04
C SER A 108 -3.38 -15.90 -11.64
N GLU A 109 -2.34 -16.66 -12.00
CA GLU A 109 -1.15 -16.13 -12.66
C GLU A 109 -1.49 -15.56 -14.05
N LEU A 110 -0.79 -14.48 -14.44
CA LEU A 110 -0.92 -13.91 -15.78
C LEU A 110 -0.18 -14.79 -16.78
N ALA A 111 -0.93 -15.45 -17.66
CA ALA A 111 -0.37 -16.22 -18.77
C ALA A 111 -0.19 -15.31 -20.02
N PRO A 112 0.80 -15.57 -20.89
CA PRO A 112 1.03 -14.79 -22.12
C PRO A 112 -0.19 -14.61 -23.01
N ASN A 113 -0.96 -15.67 -23.20
CA ASN A 113 -2.20 -15.62 -23.99
C ASN A 113 -3.25 -14.69 -23.38
N LYS A 114 -3.27 -14.53 -22.05
CA LYS A 114 -4.21 -13.67 -21.35
C LYS A 114 -3.85 -12.20 -21.54
N LEU A 115 -2.56 -11.85 -21.47
CA LEU A 115 -2.08 -10.51 -21.81
C LEU A 115 -2.49 -10.12 -23.23
N ALA A 116 -2.18 -10.97 -24.21
CA ALA A 116 -2.49 -10.72 -25.61
C ALA A 116 -4.01 -10.54 -25.84
N LYS A 117 -4.84 -11.43 -25.27
CA LYS A 117 -6.31 -11.32 -25.34
C LYS A 117 -6.85 -10.06 -24.68
N THR A 118 -6.31 -9.68 -23.52
CA THR A 118 -6.73 -8.45 -22.83
C THR A 118 -6.43 -7.24 -23.69
N GLY A 119 -5.22 -7.13 -24.24
CA GLY A 119 -4.88 -5.97 -25.07
C GLY A 119 -5.58 -5.96 -26.44
N GLU A 120 -5.86 -7.12 -27.03
CA GLU A 120 -6.70 -7.22 -28.24
C GLU A 120 -8.14 -6.75 -27.97
N MET A 121 -8.75 -7.22 -26.88
CA MET A 121 -10.08 -6.79 -26.43
C MET A 121 -10.14 -5.26 -26.21
N LEU A 122 -9.13 -4.69 -25.54
CA LEU A 122 -9.03 -3.25 -25.32
C LEU A 122 -8.88 -2.47 -26.64
N ARG A 123 -8.08 -2.98 -27.58
CA ARG A 123 -7.88 -2.35 -28.89
C ARG A 123 -9.15 -2.39 -29.74
N GLU A 124 -9.80 -3.54 -29.83
CA GLU A 124 -10.95 -3.75 -30.72
C GLU A 124 -12.22 -3.09 -30.22
N HIS A 125 -12.47 -3.11 -28.90
CA HIS A 125 -13.73 -2.60 -28.35
C HIS A 125 -13.63 -1.18 -27.78
N LEU A 126 -12.44 -0.74 -27.38
CA LEU A 126 -12.24 0.59 -26.76
C LEU A 126 -11.30 1.49 -27.57
N GLY A 127 -10.71 1.01 -28.66
CA GLY A 127 -9.70 1.76 -29.41
C GLY A 127 -8.44 2.06 -28.60
N PHE A 128 -8.22 1.33 -27.49
CA PHE A 128 -7.14 1.59 -26.56
C PHE A 128 -5.87 0.87 -26.99
N LYS A 129 -4.80 1.63 -27.22
CA LYS A 129 -3.46 1.11 -27.55
C LYS A 129 -2.47 1.58 -26.49
N PRO A 130 -1.94 0.69 -25.62
CA PRO A 130 -0.98 1.09 -24.62
C PRO A 130 0.34 1.55 -25.27
N ALA A 131 0.90 2.63 -24.73
CA ALA A 131 2.29 3.03 -24.95
C ALA A 131 3.22 2.50 -23.85
N ALA A 132 2.66 2.14 -22.69
CA ALA A 132 3.35 1.41 -21.63
C ALA A 132 2.42 0.35 -21.02
N ILE A 133 3.01 -0.81 -20.70
CA ILE A 133 2.38 -1.94 -20.02
C ILE A 133 3.13 -2.16 -18.71
N LEU A 134 2.41 -2.07 -17.60
CA LEU A 134 2.96 -2.25 -16.25
C LEU A 134 2.43 -3.56 -15.68
N VAL A 135 3.31 -4.47 -15.26
CA VAL A 135 2.94 -5.75 -14.63
C VAL A 135 3.42 -5.73 -13.19
N ASP A 136 2.50 -5.55 -12.25
CA ASP A 136 2.81 -5.52 -10.83
C ASP A 136 2.50 -6.86 -10.16
N GLY A 137 3.47 -7.43 -9.44
CA GLY A 137 3.27 -8.61 -8.59
C GLY A 137 3.49 -9.95 -9.28
N HIS A 138 4.28 -10.01 -10.36
CA HIS A 138 4.62 -11.27 -11.02
C HIS A 138 5.28 -12.24 -10.04
N ASN A 139 4.82 -13.51 -10.04
CA ASN A 139 5.34 -14.52 -9.13
C ASN A 139 6.55 -15.22 -9.73
N TRP A 140 7.73 -14.70 -9.41
CA TRP A 140 9.01 -15.22 -9.91
C TRP A 140 9.41 -16.56 -9.29
N GLU A 141 8.85 -16.94 -8.13
CA GLU A 141 9.24 -18.16 -7.40
C GLU A 141 8.34 -19.37 -7.69
N ALA A 142 7.16 -19.16 -8.27
CA ALA A 142 6.22 -20.25 -8.56
C ALA A 142 6.68 -21.18 -9.70
N ARG A 143 7.66 -20.77 -10.49
CA ARG A 143 8.07 -21.44 -11.73
C ARG A 143 9.58 -21.53 -11.85
N SER A 144 10.06 -22.43 -12.70
CA SER A 144 11.48 -22.52 -13.03
C SER A 144 11.97 -21.27 -13.75
N ALA A 145 13.29 -21.05 -13.75
CA ALA A 145 13.93 -19.98 -14.51
C ALA A 145 13.57 -20.01 -16.01
N VAL A 146 13.50 -21.21 -16.59
CA VAL A 146 13.17 -21.41 -18.01
C VAL A 146 11.73 -21.00 -18.31
N GLU A 147 10.78 -21.37 -17.44
CA GLU A 147 9.38 -20.98 -17.59
C GLU A 147 9.18 -19.47 -17.40
N ASN A 148 9.88 -18.86 -16.44
CA ASN A 148 9.88 -17.41 -16.29
C ASN A 148 10.44 -16.71 -17.53
N ALA A 149 11.57 -17.19 -18.07
CA ALA A 149 12.16 -16.65 -19.30
C ALA A 149 11.17 -16.74 -20.49
N ALA A 150 10.49 -17.88 -20.65
CA ALA A 150 9.51 -18.06 -21.72
C ALA A 150 8.31 -17.10 -21.58
N ILE A 151 7.78 -16.93 -20.36
CA ILE A 151 6.63 -16.05 -20.11
C ILE A 151 7.00 -14.58 -20.28
N VAL A 152 8.12 -14.17 -19.69
CA VAL A 152 8.62 -12.79 -19.80
C VAL A 152 9.01 -12.46 -21.23
N GLY A 153 9.65 -13.41 -21.94
CA GLY A 153 9.95 -13.26 -23.36
C GLY A 153 8.69 -13.07 -24.21
N ALA A 154 7.62 -13.82 -23.92
CA ALA A 154 6.34 -13.64 -24.61
C ALA A 154 5.67 -12.30 -24.28
N PHE A 155 5.80 -11.80 -23.04
CA PHE A 155 5.33 -10.45 -22.68
C PHE A 155 6.12 -9.37 -23.42
N LYS A 156 7.46 -9.49 -23.48
CA LYS A 156 8.34 -8.56 -24.22
C LYS A 156 7.99 -8.53 -25.70
N ALA A 157 7.83 -9.69 -26.33
CA ALA A 157 7.41 -9.79 -27.73
C ALA A 157 6.04 -9.16 -27.99
N TYR A 158 5.08 -9.32 -27.07
CA TYR A 158 3.79 -8.64 -27.18
C TYR A 158 3.92 -7.12 -27.05
N ALA A 159 4.71 -6.64 -26.10
CA ALA A 159 4.97 -5.21 -25.92
C ALA A 159 5.62 -4.60 -27.17
N GLU A 160 6.60 -5.29 -27.76
CA GLU A 160 7.23 -4.90 -29.04
C GLU A 160 6.20 -4.84 -30.18
N GLN A 161 5.35 -5.86 -30.33
CA GLN A 161 4.30 -5.91 -31.35
C GLN A 161 3.35 -4.70 -31.27
N VAL A 162 2.98 -4.27 -30.07
CA VAL A 162 2.10 -3.11 -29.89
C VAL A 162 2.85 -1.77 -29.83
N GLY A 163 4.18 -1.80 -29.81
CA GLY A 163 5.03 -0.62 -29.68
C GLY A 163 4.94 0.03 -28.29
N ALA A 164 4.79 -0.78 -27.24
CA ALA A 164 4.74 -0.34 -25.86
C ALA A 164 6.03 -0.65 -25.11
N GLU A 165 6.35 0.17 -24.12
CA GLU A 165 7.31 -0.16 -23.06
C GLU A 165 6.73 -1.21 -22.11
N LEU A 166 7.55 -2.13 -21.61
CA LEU A 166 7.12 -3.13 -20.62
C LEU A 166 7.86 -2.94 -19.30
N TRP A 167 7.14 -2.65 -18.22
CA TRP A 167 7.70 -2.58 -16.88
C TRP A 167 7.15 -3.70 -16.00
N MET A 168 8.01 -4.39 -15.26
CA MET A 168 7.59 -5.43 -14.30
C MET A 168 8.22 -5.24 -12.93
N THR A 169 7.47 -5.53 -11.86
CA THR A 169 8.03 -5.56 -10.50
C THR A 169 8.62 -6.92 -10.15
N ALA A 170 9.70 -6.90 -9.37
CA ALA A 170 10.37 -8.10 -8.89
C ALA A 170 10.71 -8.00 -7.41
N GLN A 171 10.20 -8.97 -6.65
CA GLN A 171 10.57 -9.08 -5.25
C GLN A 171 11.89 -9.84 -5.11
N THR A 172 12.81 -9.24 -4.36
CA THR A 172 14.11 -9.82 -4.03
C THR A 172 14.21 -10.06 -2.52
N HIS A 173 15.14 -10.93 -2.11
CA HIS A 173 15.36 -11.26 -0.71
C HIS A 173 16.74 -10.82 -0.23
N ARG A 174 16.83 -10.35 1.02
CA ARG A 174 18.08 -9.82 1.60
C ARG A 174 19.25 -10.80 1.53
N ARG A 175 18.99 -12.10 1.67
CA ARG A 175 20.00 -13.16 1.55
C ARG A 175 20.65 -13.24 0.17
N MET A 176 19.96 -12.77 -0.86
CA MET A 176 20.32 -12.96 -2.27
C MET A 176 20.89 -11.70 -2.90
N THR A 177 20.55 -10.51 -2.36
CA THR A 177 21.02 -9.23 -2.90
C THR A 177 22.20 -8.64 -2.12
N GLY A 178 22.50 -9.16 -0.91
CA GLY A 178 23.40 -8.47 0.02
C GLY A 178 22.82 -7.13 0.47
N GLU A 179 23.65 -6.27 1.05
CA GLU A 179 23.23 -4.92 1.45
C GLU A 179 23.13 -3.98 0.26
N HIS A 180 24.12 -4.01 -0.64
CA HIS A 180 24.29 -3.11 -1.77
C HIS A 180 24.49 -3.92 -3.08
N PRO A 181 23.42 -4.28 -3.81
CA PRO A 181 23.57 -5.04 -5.05
C PRO A 181 24.22 -4.20 -6.15
N MET A 182 25.23 -4.77 -6.82
CA MET A 182 25.95 -4.16 -7.96
C MET A 182 25.67 -4.84 -9.30
N ARG A 183 24.85 -5.90 -9.28
CA ARG A 183 24.48 -6.71 -10.43
C ARG A 183 23.03 -7.13 -10.29
N LEU A 184 22.43 -7.62 -11.38
CA LEU A 184 21.09 -8.16 -11.36
C LEU A 184 20.93 -9.23 -10.25
N PRO A 185 20.00 -9.04 -9.30
CA PRO A 185 19.76 -10.02 -8.26
C PRO A 185 18.91 -11.17 -8.78
N HIS A 186 19.01 -12.35 -8.17
CA HIS A 186 18.01 -13.39 -8.39
C HIS A 186 16.64 -12.91 -7.82
N PRO A 187 15.51 -13.16 -8.51
CA PRO A 187 15.33 -14.05 -9.67
C PRO A 187 15.67 -13.45 -11.03
N ILE A 188 15.88 -12.14 -11.11
CA ILE A 188 16.10 -11.40 -12.36
C ILE A 188 17.38 -11.84 -13.09
N SER A 189 18.43 -12.20 -12.36
CA SER A 189 19.67 -12.71 -12.95
C SER A 189 19.48 -13.92 -13.87
N SER A 190 18.40 -14.70 -13.68
CA SER A 190 18.10 -15.87 -14.51
C SER A 190 17.51 -15.54 -15.89
N ILE A 191 17.07 -14.30 -16.08
CA ILE A 191 16.49 -13.78 -17.33
C ILE A 191 17.25 -12.55 -17.84
N ALA A 192 18.53 -12.40 -17.45
CA ALA A 192 19.33 -11.20 -17.70
C ALA A 192 19.35 -10.75 -19.17
N GLU A 193 19.35 -11.70 -20.12
CA GLU A 193 19.31 -11.46 -21.56
C GLU A 193 18.03 -10.78 -22.05
N LEU A 194 16.92 -10.93 -21.33
CA LEU A 194 15.64 -10.32 -21.68
C LEU A 194 15.48 -8.92 -21.11
N VAL A 195 16.21 -8.60 -20.04
CA VAL A 195 16.09 -7.35 -19.28
C VAL A 195 16.95 -6.29 -19.93
N ASP A 196 16.33 -5.19 -20.37
CA ASP A 196 17.05 -4.07 -20.95
C ASP A 196 17.43 -3.08 -19.85
N VAL A 197 16.48 -2.68 -19.00
CA VAL A 197 16.76 -1.79 -17.86
C VAL A 197 16.40 -2.47 -16.54
N CYS A 198 17.25 -2.34 -15.53
CA CYS A 198 16.92 -2.79 -14.17
C CYS A 198 17.18 -1.71 -13.14
N LEU A 199 16.11 -1.35 -12.43
CA LEU A 199 16.15 -0.43 -11.30
C LEU A 199 16.04 -1.21 -10.00
N PHE A 200 16.90 -0.91 -9.04
CA PHE A 200 16.83 -1.46 -7.70
C PHE A 200 16.47 -0.37 -6.70
N LEU A 201 15.41 -0.59 -5.93
CA LEU A 201 15.02 0.30 -4.84
C LEU A 201 15.73 -0.14 -3.56
N GLU A 202 16.68 0.67 -3.14
CA GLU A 202 17.49 0.44 -1.97
C GLU A 202 17.01 1.30 -0.78
N PRO A 203 16.42 0.70 0.27
CA PRO A 203 15.93 1.45 1.42
C PRO A 203 17.08 1.88 2.35
N HIS A 204 17.10 3.16 2.71
CA HIS A 204 17.99 3.80 3.68
C HIS A 204 17.15 4.67 4.64
N GLU A 205 16.84 4.16 5.82
CA GLU A 205 16.00 4.86 6.82
C GLU A 205 14.69 5.37 6.21
N ASP A 206 14.56 6.69 6.02
CA ASP A 206 13.35 7.35 5.47
C ASP A 206 13.44 7.64 3.95
N VAL A 207 14.53 7.22 3.31
CA VAL A 207 14.83 7.47 1.89
C VAL A 207 15.08 6.15 1.17
N ILE A 208 14.73 6.10 -0.10
CA ILE A 208 14.95 5.01 -1.03
C ILE A 208 15.87 5.54 -2.13
N THR A 209 17.06 4.98 -2.23
CA THR A 209 17.92 5.25 -3.37
C THR A 209 17.45 4.37 -4.52
N VAL A 210 17.12 4.98 -5.66
CA VAL A 210 16.93 4.22 -6.91
C VAL A 210 18.32 4.02 -7.48
N ARG A 211 18.65 2.79 -7.81
CA ARG A 211 19.93 2.41 -8.42
C ARG A 211 19.69 1.75 -9.76
N LEU A 212 20.54 2.07 -10.72
CA LEU A 212 20.53 1.44 -12.03
C LEU A 212 21.49 0.24 -11.98
N LEU A 213 20.96 -0.96 -12.14
CA LEU A 213 21.73 -2.22 -12.13
C LEU A 213 22.04 -2.74 -13.53
N LYS A 214 21.29 -2.28 -14.53
CA LYS A 214 21.51 -2.56 -15.96
C LYS A 214 20.83 -1.46 -16.76
N ASP A 215 21.48 -1.04 -17.84
CA ASP A 215 20.97 -0.05 -18.78
C ASP A 215 21.30 -0.46 -20.23
N HIS A 216 20.35 -1.10 -20.89
CA HIS A 216 20.51 -1.71 -22.21
C HIS A 216 21.75 -2.62 -22.24
N ASP A 217 22.72 -2.30 -23.11
CA ASP A 217 23.99 -3.01 -23.26
C ASP A 217 25.01 -2.68 -22.15
N ASN A 218 24.72 -1.71 -21.28
CA ASN A 218 25.56 -1.34 -20.16
C ASN A 218 25.20 -2.15 -18.89
N GLU A 219 26.02 -3.16 -18.60
CA GLU A 219 25.83 -4.04 -17.43
C GLU A 219 26.27 -3.42 -16.10
N THR A 220 27.05 -2.34 -16.11
CA THR A 220 27.52 -1.67 -14.89
C THR A 220 27.37 -0.15 -15.02
N PRO A 221 26.12 0.33 -15.10
CA PRO A 221 25.86 1.76 -15.22
C PRO A 221 26.26 2.51 -13.95
N ALA A 222 26.54 3.80 -14.10
CA ALA A 222 26.83 4.66 -12.95
C ALA A 222 25.59 4.76 -12.04
N ASP A 223 25.81 4.87 -10.73
CA ASP A 223 24.71 5.02 -9.78
C ASP A 223 23.88 6.26 -10.12
N THR A 224 22.57 6.08 -10.15
CA THR A 224 21.61 7.17 -10.28
C THR A 224 21.65 8.02 -9.01
N LYS A 225 21.74 9.35 -9.16
CA LYS A 225 21.61 10.30 -8.03
C LYS A 225 20.17 10.44 -7.52
N LEU A 226 19.29 9.52 -7.89
CA LEU A 226 17.86 9.59 -7.63
C LEU A 226 17.57 9.00 -6.25
N ARG A 227 17.12 9.87 -5.34
CA ARG A 227 16.72 9.52 -3.98
C ARG A 227 15.24 9.86 -3.81
N LEU A 228 14.48 8.91 -3.30
CA LEU A 228 13.04 8.97 -3.18
C LEU A 228 12.62 8.88 -1.70
N HIS A 229 11.64 9.64 -1.22
CA HIS A 229 11.09 9.42 0.13
C HIS A 229 10.44 8.04 0.26
N ALA A 230 10.61 7.32 1.36
CA ALA A 230 10.09 5.94 1.48
C ALA A 230 8.56 5.84 1.38
N ASP A 231 7.85 6.78 1.99
CA ASP A 231 6.38 6.76 2.07
C ASP A 231 5.69 7.30 0.81
N THR A 232 6.35 8.25 0.15
CA THR A 232 5.74 9.01 -0.95
C THR A 232 6.44 8.84 -2.28
N LEU A 233 7.62 8.20 -2.26
CA LEU A 233 8.52 7.97 -3.39
C LEU A 233 8.88 9.25 -4.17
N ARG A 234 9.00 10.38 -3.48
CA ARG A 234 9.30 11.69 -4.10
C ARG A 234 10.80 11.95 -4.15
N LEU A 235 11.28 12.63 -5.19
CA LEU A 235 12.66 13.17 -5.20
C LEU A 235 12.97 13.92 -3.91
N THR A 236 14.09 13.59 -3.27
CA THR A 236 14.67 14.40 -2.19
C THR A 236 15.64 15.40 -2.82
N ALA A 237 15.43 16.71 -2.64
CA ALA A 237 16.46 17.69 -3.00
C ALA A 237 17.56 17.74 -1.93
N GLU A 238 18.79 18.11 -2.31
CA GLU A 238 19.84 18.41 -1.33
C GLU A 238 19.42 19.66 -0.52
N GLY A 239 19.13 19.46 0.77
CA GLY A 239 18.72 20.53 1.68
C GLY A 239 17.23 20.60 2.01
N ASP A 240 16.39 19.65 1.55
CA ASP A 240 15.00 19.56 2.01
C ASP A 240 14.96 19.21 3.51
N GLU A 241 14.71 20.22 4.35
CA GLU A 241 14.38 20.01 5.76
C GLU A 241 13.04 19.27 5.88
N HIS A 242 13.12 18.08 6.49
CA HIS A 242 12.07 17.27 7.12
C HIS A 242 10.65 17.86 7.11
N GLY A 243 9.92 17.59 6.04
CA GLY A 243 8.47 17.63 6.03
C GLY A 243 7.96 16.32 5.46
N THR A 244 7.68 15.34 6.32
CA THR A 244 6.92 14.13 5.95
C THR A 244 5.67 14.62 5.23
N PRO A 245 5.48 14.33 3.94
CA PRO A 245 4.28 14.79 3.29
C PRO A 245 3.13 13.92 3.80
N ARG A 246 2.31 14.49 4.69
CA ARG A 246 1.11 13.83 5.18
C ARG A 246 0.16 13.67 4.02
N MET A 247 -0.02 12.44 3.55
CA MET A 247 -1.06 12.09 2.59
C MET A 247 -2.40 12.64 3.08
N HIS A 248 -3.21 13.18 2.18
CA HIS A 248 -4.51 13.74 2.56
C HIS A 248 -5.32 12.66 3.28
N ALA A 249 -5.97 13.03 4.38
CA ALA A 249 -6.65 12.11 5.26
C ALA A 249 -7.72 11.25 4.54
N SER A 250 -8.29 11.75 3.44
CA SER A 250 -9.21 10.97 2.58
C SER A 250 -8.59 9.72 1.93
N ALA A 251 -7.27 9.62 1.84
CA ALA A 251 -6.57 8.45 1.32
C ALA A 251 -6.52 7.27 2.30
N TYR A 252 -7.00 7.48 3.54
CA TYR A 252 -7.02 6.49 4.61
C TYR A 252 -8.44 5.98 4.87
N THR A 253 -8.53 4.70 5.23
CA THR A 253 -9.74 4.00 5.62
C THR A 253 -9.58 3.45 7.03
N LEU A 254 -10.43 3.91 7.95
CA LEU A 254 -10.60 3.30 9.27
C LEU A 254 -11.43 2.02 9.14
N LEU A 255 -10.90 0.91 9.64
CA LEU A 255 -11.62 -0.35 9.82
C LEU A 255 -11.99 -0.49 11.30
N SER A 256 -13.28 -0.63 11.60
CA SER A 256 -13.75 -0.78 12.99
C SER A 256 -15.01 -1.63 13.11
N GLY A 257 -15.46 -1.88 14.34
CA GLY A 257 -16.72 -2.57 14.63
C GLY A 257 -17.87 -1.64 15.08
N GLY A 258 -17.64 -0.33 15.11
CA GLY A 258 -18.63 0.69 15.46
C GLY A 258 -19.17 0.62 16.89
N ALA A 259 -18.51 -0.08 17.81
CA ALA A 259 -18.93 -0.17 19.20
C ALA A 259 -18.74 1.16 19.95
N LYS A 260 -19.53 1.35 21.02
CA LYS A 260 -19.32 2.42 22.01
C LYS A 260 -17.87 2.43 22.52
N GLY A 261 -17.35 3.63 22.80
CA GLY A 261 -16.03 3.82 23.40
C GLY A 261 -14.96 4.08 22.34
N SER A 262 -13.95 3.22 22.30
CA SER A 262 -12.76 3.44 21.45
C SER A 262 -13.10 3.48 19.95
N GLU A 263 -13.87 2.50 19.46
CA GLU A 263 -14.26 2.42 18.04
C GLU A 263 -15.08 3.64 17.60
N ALA A 264 -16.03 4.08 18.41
CA ALA A 264 -16.78 5.32 18.16
C ALA A 264 -15.86 6.56 18.14
N CYS A 265 -14.89 6.66 19.04
CA CYS A 265 -13.92 7.76 19.07
C CYS A 265 -13.03 7.79 17.81
N PHE A 266 -12.49 6.64 17.40
CA PHE A 266 -11.80 6.51 16.12
C PHE A 266 -12.69 6.95 14.94
N GLY A 267 -13.95 6.52 14.91
CA GLY A 267 -14.90 6.91 13.86
C GLY A 267 -15.21 8.40 13.81
N VAL A 268 -15.43 9.04 14.96
CA VAL A 268 -15.66 10.49 15.04
C VAL A 268 -14.46 11.27 14.51
N LEU A 269 -13.24 10.85 14.85
CA LEU A 269 -12.03 11.50 14.34
C LEU A 269 -11.78 11.19 12.87
N ALA A 270 -12.09 9.96 12.42
CA ALA A 270 -12.05 9.61 11.01
C ALA A 270 -12.92 10.54 10.17
N GLU A 271 -14.18 10.74 10.56
CA GLU A 271 -15.07 11.71 9.89
C GLU A 271 -14.53 13.15 9.97
N ARG A 272 -14.08 13.59 11.15
CA ARG A 272 -13.56 14.95 11.34
C ARG A 272 -12.38 15.29 10.43
N TYR A 273 -11.48 14.33 10.24
CA TYR A 273 -10.31 14.49 9.39
C TYR A 273 -10.59 14.13 7.92
N GLY A 274 -11.77 13.61 7.58
CA GLY A 274 -12.15 13.29 6.20
C GLY A 274 -11.73 11.91 5.70
N LEU A 275 -11.44 10.97 6.61
CA LEU A 275 -11.14 9.57 6.28
C LEU A 275 -12.40 8.83 5.81
N THR A 276 -12.17 7.76 5.05
CA THR A 276 -13.19 6.74 4.79
C THR A 276 -13.38 5.85 6.02
N GLU A 277 -14.60 5.37 6.26
CA GLU A 277 -14.91 4.43 7.35
C GLU A 277 -15.48 3.15 6.75
N GLU A 278 -15.00 1.99 7.20
CA GLU A 278 -15.63 0.68 7.02
C GLU A 278 -15.92 0.10 8.40
N THR A 279 -17.20 0.09 8.75
CA THR A 279 -17.69 -0.28 10.07
C THR A 279 -18.40 -1.63 9.99
N PHE A 280 -17.71 -2.70 10.36
CA PHE A 280 -18.24 -4.06 10.21
C PHE A 280 -19.20 -4.42 11.35
N THR A 281 -20.40 -4.88 10.98
CA THR A 281 -21.44 -5.34 11.91
C THR A 281 -22.07 -6.65 11.45
N PHE A 282 -23.03 -7.16 12.23
CA PHE A 282 -23.87 -8.29 11.87
C PHE A 282 -25.25 -8.12 12.53
N SER A 283 -26.27 -8.77 11.94
CA SER A 283 -27.64 -8.73 12.45
C SER A 283 -27.73 -9.06 13.96
N GLY A 284 -28.31 -8.13 14.72
CA GLY A 284 -28.48 -8.23 16.17
C GLY A 284 -27.37 -7.60 17.03
N ARG A 285 -26.33 -6.99 16.42
CA ARG A 285 -25.29 -6.25 17.15
C ARG A 285 -25.68 -4.78 17.33
N SER A 286 -25.61 -4.27 18.56
CA SER A 286 -25.71 -2.84 18.83
C SER A 286 -24.40 -2.14 18.44
N VAL A 287 -24.53 -1.07 17.64
CA VAL A 287 -23.45 -0.18 17.20
C VAL A 287 -23.79 1.26 17.59
N GLU A 288 -22.79 2.03 17.96
CA GLU A 288 -22.91 3.48 18.22
C GLU A 288 -22.59 4.28 16.96
N ARG A 289 -21.64 3.78 16.16
CA ARG A 289 -21.24 4.40 14.89
C ARG A 289 -21.90 3.68 13.72
N THR A 290 -22.58 4.44 12.85
CA THR A 290 -23.32 3.92 11.69
C THR A 290 -22.75 4.36 10.34
N ARG A 291 -21.75 5.26 10.31
CA ARG A 291 -21.08 5.66 9.07
C ARG A 291 -20.25 4.49 8.52
N GLY A 292 -20.36 4.26 7.21
CA GLY A 292 -19.60 3.19 6.54
C GLY A 292 -20.01 1.78 6.96
N LEU A 293 -21.25 1.59 7.43
CA LEU A 293 -21.71 0.31 7.98
C LEU A 293 -21.73 -0.80 6.91
N ILE A 294 -21.06 -1.91 7.21
CA ILE A 294 -21.03 -3.13 6.40
C ILE A 294 -21.61 -4.26 7.24
N GLU A 295 -22.84 -4.67 6.93
CA GLU A 295 -23.48 -5.80 7.60
C GLU A 295 -23.04 -7.12 6.95
N LEU A 296 -22.25 -7.91 7.68
CA LEU A 296 -21.72 -9.18 7.21
C LEU A 296 -22.79 -10.27 7.22
N THR A 297 -22.91 -10.97 6.10
CA THR A 297 -23.75 -12.16 5.98
C THR A 297 -23.19 -13.34 6.76
N ASP A 298 -24.01 -14.36 7.02
CA ASP A 298 -23.56 -15.59 7.67
C ASP A 298 -22.45 -16.31 6.88
N ALA A 299 -22.43 -16.19 5.56
CA ALA A 299 -21.37 -16.74 4.72
C ALA A 299 -20.05 -15.98 4.89
N GLU A 300 -20.10 -14.65 4.99
CA GLU A 300 -18.90 -13.82 5.20
C GLU A 300 -18.36 -13.94 6.62
N LEU A 301 -19.22 -14.00 7.63
CA LEU A 301 -18.82 -14.25 9.02
C LEU A 301 -18.08 -15.58 9.16
N LYS A 302 -18.49 -16.62 8.43
CA LYS A 302 -17.80 -17.92 8.42
C LYS A 302 -16.36 -17.84 7.89
N ARG A 303 -16.01 -16.86 7.04
CA ARG A 303 -14.62 -16.66 6.58
C ARG A 303 -13.68 -16.27 7.72
N GLY A 304 -14.19 -15.58 8.73
CA GLY A 304 -13.46 -15.23 9.95
C GLY A 304 -13.61 -16.25 11.07
N ALA A 305 -14.02 -17.49 10.78
CA ALA A 305 -14.23 -18.51 11.80
C ALA A 305 -12.93 -18.82 12.55
N VAL A 306 -13.03 -18.88 13.88
CA VAL A 306 -11.90 -19.09 14.78
C VAL A 306 -12.10 -20.40 15.52
N SER A 307 -11.07 -21.25 15.53
CA SER A 307 -11.07 -22.47 16.35
C SER A 307 -11.00 -22.11 17.84
N GLU A 308 -11.82 -22.75 18.65
CA GLU A 308 -11.82 -22.57 20.11
C GLU A 308 -10.49 -22.98 20.75
N VAL A 309 -9.85 -24.03 20.21
CA VAL A 309 -8.51 -24.47 20.62
C VAL A 309 -7.47 -23.38 20.37
N TYR A 310 -7.57 -22.70 19.23
CA TYR A 310 -6.67 -21.61 18.86
C TYR A 310 -6.83 -20.38 19.78
N LEU A 311 -8.08 -20.03 20.13
CA LEU A 311 -8.39 -18.97 21.09
C LEU A 311 -7.81 -19.26 22.48
N GLN A 312 -8.00 -20.47 22.98
CA GLN A 312 -7.50 -20.86 24.31
C GLN A 312 -5.96 -20.84 24.36
N GLN A 313 -5.30 -21.33 23.31
CA GLN A 313 -3.84 -21.36 23.21
C GLN A 313 -3.18 -19.96 23.18
N HIS A 314 -3.85 -18.95 22.60
CA HIS A 314 -3.23 -17.64 22.35
C HIS A 314 -3.72 -16.52 23.27
N MET A 315 -4.87 -16.70 23.93
CA MET A 315 -5.46 -15.68 24.81
C MET A 315 -5.39 -16.04 26.30
N HIS A 316 -4.95 -17.27 26.62
CA HIS A 316 -4.70 -17.78 27.97
C HIS A 316 -5.88 -17.61 28.94
N ARG A 317 -7.12 -17.58 28.42
CA ARG A 317 -8.35 -17.38 29.19
C ARG A 317 -9.57 -18.01 28.52
N THR A 318 -10.59 -18.25 29.33
CA THR A 318 -11.89 -18.78 28.87
C THR A 318 -12.81 -17.64 28.46
N TYR A 319 -13.48 -17.78 27.32
CA TYR A 319 -14.48 -16.83 26.85
C TYR A 319 -15.89 -17.44 26.88
N PRO A 320 -16.94 -16.60 26.92
CA PRO A 320 -18.30 -17.11 26.83
C PRO A 320 -18.55 -17.78 25.47
N ASP A 321 -18.91 -19.06 25.47
CA ASP A 321 -19.36 -19.75 24.25
C ASP A 321 -20.80 -19.37 23.92
N THR A 322 -20.97 -18.16 23.40
CA THR A 322 -22.26 -17.66 22.92
C THR A 322 -22.17 -17.36 21.43
N ARG A 323 -23.28 -17.56 20.71
CA ARG A 323 -23.38 -17.23 19.27
C ARG A 323 -23.00 -15.77 18.99
N LEU A 324 -23.38 -14.86 19.89
CA LEU A 324 -23.07 -13.44 19.77
C LEU A 324 -21.58 -13.17 19.92
N PHE A 325 -20.91 -13.81 20.88
CA PHE A 325 -19.47 -13.68 21.08
C PHE A 325 -18.67 -14.26 19.91
N ARG A 326 -19.04 -15.44 19.40
CA ARG A 326 -18.41 -16.03 18.21
C ARG A 326 -18.51 -15.13 16.98
N ARG A 327 -19.70 -14.58 16.72
CA ARG A 327 -19.89 -13.61 15.63
C ARG A 327 -19.06 -12.34 15.82
N MET A 328 -18.89 -11.88 17.06
CA MET A 328 -18.04 -10.73 17.36
C MET A 328 -16.58 -10.97 16.99
N LEU A 329 -16.02 -12.13 17.32
CA LEU A 329 -14.65 -12.50 16.93
C LEU A 329 -14.49 -12.60 15.41
N GLN A 330 -15.49 -13.17 14.73
CA GLN A 330 -15.54 -13.24 13.27
C GLN A 330 -15.54 -11.84 12.63
N THR A 331 -16.27 -10.89 13.20
CA THR A 331 -16.26 -9.50 12.71
C THR A 331 -14.92 -8.82 12.94
N ILE A 332 -14.25 -9.05 14.08
CA ILE A 332 -12.92 -8.50 14.34
C ILE A 332 -11.89 -9.04 13.35
N TRP A 333 -12.03 -10.30 12.91
CA TRP A 333 -11.19 -10.84 11.84
C TRP A 333 -11.28 -9.99 10.56
N HIS A 334 -12.47 -9.57 10.15
CA HIS A 334 -12.66 -8.72 8.96
C HIS A 334 -12.03 -7.33 9.12
N GLN A 335 -12.09 -6.76 10.32
CA GLN A 335 -11.43 -5.48 10.65
C GLN A 335 -9.92 -5.58 10.53
N VAL A 336 -9.32 -6.68 11.00
CA VAL A 336 -7.86 -6.83 11.05
C VAL A 336 -7.30 -7.41 9.75
N ASN A 337 -8.04 -8.26 9.02
CA ASN A 337 -7.52 -9.00 7.87
C ASN A 337 -6.99 -8.08 6.77
N THR A 338 -7.73 -7.02 6.45
CA THR A 338 -7.34 -6.05 5.42
C THR A 338 -6.65 -4.80 5.97
N ALA A 339 -6.45 -4.71 7.29
CA ALA A 339 -5.66 -3.65 7.91
C ALA A 339 -4.16 -3.85 7.65
N GLY A 340 -3.44 -2.77 7.36
CA GLY A 340 -1.97 -2.74 7.34
C GLY A 340 -1.37 -2.61 8.74
N GLU A 341 -2.07 -1.98 9.68
CA GLU A 341 -1.67 -1.87 11.09
C GLU A 341 -2.90 -1.83 12.02
N VAL A 342 -2.68 -2.12 13.31
CA VAL A 342 -3.75 -2.22 14.32
C VAL A 342 -3.46 -1.29 15.50
N PHE A 343 -4.39 -0.39 15.79
CA PHE A 343 -4.41 0.44 16.98
C PHE A 343 -5.50 -0.05 17.93
N THR A 344 -5.11 -0.38 19.17
CA THR A 344 -6.02 -0.87 20.19
C THR A 344 -5.91 -0.02 21.47
N VAL A 345 -7.04 0.40 22.04
CA VAL A 345 -7.06 1.01 23.38
C VAL A 345 -7.54 -0.01 24.40
N GLY A 346 -6.75 -0.28 25.43
CA GLY A 346 -7.05 -1.35 26.38
C GLY A 346 -6.14 -1.38 27.61
N LEU A 347 -5.95 -2.58 28.15
CA LEU A 347 -5.05 -2.87 29.27
C LEU A 347 -4.18 -4.06 28.89
N ILE A 348 -2.87 -3.90 28.96
CA ILE A 348 -1.90 -4.98 28.76
C ILE A 348 -1.78 -5.75 30.08
N LEU A 349 -1.97 -7.06 30.01
CA LEU A 349 -1.89 -7.97 31.14
C LEU A 349 -0.46 -8.51 31.29
N ASP A 350 -0.16 -9.09 32.47
CA ASP A 350 1.16 -9.65 32.79
C ASP A 350 1.59 -10.80 31.87
N ASP A 351 0.63 -11.46 31.21
CA ASP A 351 0.86 -12.52 30.22
C ASP A 351 1.10 -11.97 28.79
N ASN A 352 1.32 -10.66 28.65
CA ASN A 352 1.46 -9.93 27.39
C ASN A 352 0.22 -9.96 26.47
N THR A 353 -0.94 -10.40 26.97
CA THR A 353 -2.21 -10.26 26.24
C THR A 353 -2.89 -8.93 26.57
N VAL A 354 -3.90 -8.57 25.76
CA VAL A 354 -4.72 -7.37 26.03
C VAL A 354 -6.09 -7.81 26.56
N LYS A 355 -6.59 -7.09 27.58
CA LYS A 355 -7.85 -7.42 28.26
C LYS A 355 -9.07 -7.24 27.35
N GLY A 356 -9.95 -8.24 27.33
CA GLY A 356 -11.26 -8.18 26.66
C GLY A 356 -11.27 -8.58 25.17
N GLY A 357 -12.41 -8.39 24.49
CA GLY A 357 -12.56 -8.72 23.06
C GLY A 357 -11.62 -7.94 22.13
N THR A 358 -11.08 -6.83 22.61
CA THR A 358 -10.08 -5.98 21.96
C THR A 358 -8.72 -6.66 21.85
N GLY A 359 -8.38 -7.54 22.80
CA GLY A 359 -7.14 -8.31 22.73
C GLY A 359 -7.13 -9.35 21.63
N TRP A 360 -8.29 -9.73 21.12
CA TRP A 360 -8.36 -10.58 19.93
C TRP A 360 -7.80 -9.87 18.69
N ALA A 361 -8.10 -8.57 18.51
CA ALA A 361 -7.57 -7.79 17.39
C ALA A 361 -6.05 -7.61 17.48
N ALA A 362 -5.55 -7.27 18.67
CA ALA A 362 -4.11 -7.16 18.93
C ALA A 362 -3.40 -8.50 18.69
N MET A 363 -4.00 -9.62 19.10
CA MET A 363 -3.43 -10.95 18.88
C MET A 363 -3.44 -11.35 17.40
N LEU A 364 -4.54 -11.12 16.67
CA LEU A 364 -4.58 -11.35 15.21
C LEU A 364 -3.53 -10.53 14.46
N GLY A 365 -3.36 -9.26 14.83
CA GLY A 365 -2.32 -8.40 14.26
C GLY A 365 -0.92 -8.97 14.51
N ARG A 366 -0.64 -9.45 15.73
CA ARG A 366 0.62 -10.12 16.07
C ARG A 366 0.84 -11.39 15.27
N HIS A 367 -0.18 -12.24 15.16
CA HIS A 367 -0.10 -13.51 14.43
C HIS A 367 0.19 -13.32 12.94
N TRP A 368 -0.35 -12.26 12.33
CA TRP A 368 -0.08 -11.90 10.93
C TRP A 368 1.11 -10.96 10.73
N ASN A 369 1.94 -10.77 11.77
CA ASN A 369 3.14 -9.95 11.74
C ASN A 369 2.88 -8.50 11.25
N LYS A 370 1.71 -7.94 11.64
CA LYS A 370 1.34 -6.56 11.37
C LYS A 370 1.84 -5.66 12.50
N PRO A 371 2.17 -4.38 12.26
CA PRO A 371 2.40 -3.42 13.33
C PRO A 371 1.17 -3.35 14.24
N VAL A 372 1.37 -3.59 15.54
CA VAL A 372 0.32 -3.52 16.57
C VAL A 372 0.74 -2.52 17.63
N HIS A 373 -0.16 -1.57 17.87
CA HIS A 373 -0.01 -0.48 18.81
C HIS A 373 -1.14 -0.56 19.85
N VAL A 374 -0.78 -0.59 21.12
CA VAL A 374 -1.73 -0.65 22.24
C VAL A 374 -1.54 0.56 23.13
N PHE A 375 -2.58 1.37 23.29
CA PHE A 375 -2.62 2.36 24.36
C PHE A 375 -3.14 1.70 25.62
N ASP A 376 -2.26 1.60 26.62
CA ASP A 376 -2.61 1.09 27.93
C ASP A 376 -3.20 2.23 28.77
N GLN A 377 -4.47 2.10 29.17
CA GLN A 377 -5.16 3.17 29.89
C GLN A 377 -4.71 3.33 31.34
N GLU A 378 -4.17 2.29 31.97
CA GLU A 378 -3.66 2.37 33.36
C GLU A 378 -2.26 2.99 33.37
N LYS A 379 -1.42 2.59 32.43
CA LYS A 379 -0.06 3.13 32.25
C LYS A 379 -0.06 4.49 31.53
N ARG A 380 -1.16 4.84 30.86
CA ARG A 380 -1.35 6.09 30.09
C ARG A 380 -0.30 6.28 29.00
N GLN A 381 0.10 5.19 28.34
CA GLN A 381 1.19 5.18 27.36
C GLN A 381 0.90 4.21 26.22
N TRP A 382 1.44 4.50 25.04
CA TRP A 382 1.43 3.61 23.88
C TRP A 382 2.56 2.57 23.98
N PHE A 383 2.24 1.35 23.55
CA PHE A 383 3.18 0.25 23.44
C PHE A 383 3.08 -0.37 22.06
N ARG A 384 4.22 -0.72 21.49
CA ARG A 384 4.33 -1.44 20.22
C ARG A 384 4.82 -2.86 20.46
N TRP A 385 4.21 -3.82 19.78
CA TRP A 385 4.71 -5.19 19.80
C TRP A 385 6.04 -5.29 19.03
N ARG A 386 7.09 -5.81 19.66
CA ARG A 386 8.37 -6.15 19.02
C ARG A 386 8.80 -7.54 19.47
N HIS A 387 8.97 -8.45 18.50
CA HIS A 387 9.38 -9.85 18.71
C HIS A 387 8.55 -10.60 19.75
N ASP A 388 8.93 -10.52 21.02
CA ASP A 388 8.37 -11.24 22.16
C ASP A 388 7.79 -10.33 23.27
N GLY A 389 7.80 -9.01 23.10
CA GLY A 389 7.36 -8.08 24.15
C GLY A 389 6.74 -6.76 23.69
N TRP A 390 6.08 -6.10 24.64
CA TRP A 390 5.55 -4.74 24.49
C TRP A 390 6.63 -3.73 24.83
N VAL A 391 7.02 -2.91 23.85
CA VAL A 391 7.99 -1.83 24.02
C VAL A 391 7.25 -0.50 24.04
N ALA A 392 7.56 0.36 25.01
CA ALA A 392 7.02 1.72 25.06
C ALA A 392 7.28 2.47 23.74
N GLU A 393 6.26 3.18 23.26
CA GLU A 393 6.32 4.00 22.05
C GLU A 393 5.72 5.36 22.38
N ASP A 394 6.48 6.44 22.21
CA ASP A 394 6.01 7.75 22.70
C ASP A 394 5.06 8.44 21.72
N ALA A 395 5.20 8.18 20.42
CA ALA A 395 4.47 8.88 19.38
C ALA A 395 4.16 7.99 18.17
N PRO A 396 3.20 7.05 18.29
CA PRO A 396 2.71 6.36 17.11
C PRO A 396 2.03 7.35 16.17
N ILE A 397 2.14 7.06 14.88
CA ILE A 397 1.46 7.71 13.75
C ILE A 397 0.84 6.63 12.86
N ILE A 398 -0.28 6.96 12.23
CA ILE A 398 -0.98 6.11 11.26
C ILE A 398 -0.18 6.15 9.96
N ARG A 399 0.40 5.00 9.60
CA ARG A 399 1.22 4.82 8.39
C ARG A 399 0.47 4.07 7.30
N SER A 400 -0.39 3.13 7.70
CA SER A 400 -1.10 2.26 6.77
C SER A 400 -2.39 2.91 6.28
N ARG A 401 -2.58 2.93 4.96
CA ARG A 401 -3.80 3.45 4.31
C ARG A 401 -5.07 2.80 4.83
N ARG A 402 -5.03 1.52 5.16
CA ARG A 402 -6.11 0.82 5.85
C ARG A 402 -5.60 0.45 7.22
N PHE A 403 -6.22 0.94 8.28
CA PHE A 403 -5.82 0.60 9.65
C PHE A 403 -7.03 0.20 10.48
N CYS A 404 -6.82 -0.70 11.43
CA CYS A 404 -7.86 -1.12 12.36
C CYS A 404 -7.79 -0.24 13.61
N GLY A 405 -8.90 0.41 13.95
CA GLY A 405 -9.06 1.15 15.19
C GLY A 405 -10.10 0.46 16.07
N THR A 406 -9.64 -0.18 17.14
CA THR A 406 -10.52 -0.90 18.09
C THR A 406 -10.11 -0.63 19.53
N GLY A 407 -10.89 -1.11 20.49
CA GLY A 407 -10.56 -0.90 21.89
C GLY A 407 -11.75 -0.99 22.82
N THR A 408 -11.48 -0.67 24.07
CA THR A 408 -12.42 -0.77 25.19
C THR A 408 -13.72 -0.02 24.92
N ARG A 409 -14.81 -0.54 25.49
CA ARG A 409 -16.10 0.16 25.56
C ARG A 409 -16.13 1.24 26.64
N LEU A 410 -15.25 1.13 27.62
CA LEU A 410 -15.05 2.09 28.70
C LEU A 410 -13.80 2.90 28.40
N LEU A 411 -13.93 3.84 27.47
CA LEU A 411 -12.85 4.74 27.07
C LEU A 411 -12.67 5.80 28.15
N SER A 412 -11.47 5.88 28.73
CA SER A 412 -11.06 6.93 29.65
C SER A 412 -10.71 8.22 28.90
N GLU A 413 -10.68 9.35 29.61
CA GLU A 413 -10.27 10.62 29.02
C GLU A 413 -8.83 10.57 28.48
N ALA A 414 -7.93 9.87 29.19
CA ALA A 414 -6.56 9.65 28.71
C ALA A 414 -6.52 8.84 27.41
N GLY A 415 -7.35 7.80 27.29
CA GLY A 415 -7.49 7.03 26.06
C GLY A 415 -8.03 7.86 24.90
N LYS A 416 -9.03 8.71 25.16
CA LYS A 416 -9.58 9.63 24.16
C LYS A 416 -8.52 10.62 23.67
N GLN A 417 -7.81 11.28 24.58
CA GLN A 417 -6.71 12.20 24.26
C GLN A 417 -5.61 11.50 23.46
N ALA A 418 -5.32 10.23 23.76
CA ALA A 418 -4.33 9.46 23.02
C ALA A 418 -4.74 9.19 21.57
N ILE A 419 -6.03 8.93 21.31
CA ILE A 419 -6.56 8.80 19.93
C ILE A 419 -6.55 10.17 19.23
N GLU A 420 -6.98 11.24 19.89
CA GLU A 420 -6.95 12.59 19.32
C GLU A 420 -5.53 13.00 18.91
N ALA A 421 -4.55 12.80 19.80
CA ALA A 421 -3.15 13.07 19.53
C ALA A 421 -2.57 12.15 18.45
N LEU A 422 -3.05 10.91 18.33
CA LEU A 422 -2.67 10.01 17.23
C LEU A 422 -3.11 10.60 15.88
N TYR A 423 -4.36 11.06 15.76
CA TYR A 423 -4.85 11.68 14.52
C TYR A 423 -4.14 12.99 14.21
N GLU A 424 -3.96 13.85 15.20
CA GLU A 424 -3.28 15.14 15.02
C GLU A 424 -1.82 14.96 14.56
N ARG A 425 -1.09 14.00 15.16
CA ARG A 425 0.27 13.67 14.71
C ARG A 425 0.30 13.05 13.31
N SER A 426 -0.75 12.32 12.93
CA SER A 426 -0.80 11.62 11.64
C SER A 426 -1.21 12.54 10.50
N PHE A 427 -2.18 13.43 10.72
CA PHE A 427 -2.83 14.22 9.66
C PHE A 427 -2.67 15.73 9.82
N GLY A 428 -2.10 16.21 10.93
CA GLY A 428 -1.95 17.64 11.22
C GLY A 428 -3.11 18.21 12.04
N PRO A 429 -3.15 19.55 12.22
CA PRO A 429 -4.21 20.20 12.98
C PRO A 429 -5.58 19.97 12.35
N SER A 430 -6.60 19.83 13.19
CA SER A 430 -7.95 19.49 12.73
C SER A 430 -8.53 20.57 11.79
N PRO A 431 -9.18 20.20 10.66
CA PRO A 431 -9.75 21.16 9.70
C PRO A 431 -10.78 22.13 10.29
N LEU A 432 -11.38 21.80 11.45
CA LEU A 432 -12.39 22.62 12.12
C LEU A 432 -11.80 23.69 13.07
N HIS A 433 -10.48 23.77 13.23
CA HIS A 433 -9.83 24.79 14.07
C HIS A 433 -9.54 26.11 13.34
N VAL A 434 -9.86 26.24 12.05
CA VAL A 434 -9.57 27.45 11.23
C VAL A 434 -10.71 28.49 11.26
N VAL A 435 -11.73 28.31 12.12
CA VAL A 435 -12.76 29.34 12.34
C VAL A 435 -12.59 29.90 13.76
N GLY A 436 -11.72 30.91 13.89
CA GLY A 436 -11.51 31.59 15.16
C GLY A 436 -10.23 32.44 15.21
N SER A 437 -10.19 33.49 14.39
CA SER A 437 -9.37 34.68 14.61
C SER A 437 -10.25 35.91 14.52
#